data_AF-A0A087SPS1-F1
#
_entry.id   AF-A0A087SPS1-F1
#
_cell.length_a   1.000
_cell.length_b   1.000
_cell.length_c   1.000
_cell.angle_alpha   90.00
_cell.angle_beta   90.00
_cell.angle_gamma   90.00
#
_symmetry.space_group_name_H-M   'P 1'
#
loop_
_entity.id
_entity.type
_entity.pdbx_description
1 polymer ?
#
loop_
_entity_poly.entity_id
_entity_poly.type
_entity_poly.pdbx_seq_one_letter_code
_entity_poly.pdbx_strand_id
1 'polypeptide(L)'
;MSVRNIERAFNALHSQHNEEAALADPAQARVQQAQTEADRLRSLSTSMTTADVIERILLHYAERDYFRLLELPAPEADVLGNVTWQGTALEVSKAYRRLSVLVHPDKNPGEDARKAFEALNEAHRVLKDADTRDTLLKEHLDAALGRRWGREARATLEERVALNAAQAQEAAALRKQEVRGGLWRLR
;
A
#
# COMPACT_ATOMS: atom_id res chain seq x y z
N MET A 1 -9.56 45.39 -37.99
CA MET A 1 -10.84 44.63 -37.91
C MET A 1 -10.49 43.19 -37.63
N SER A 2 -10.20 42.85 -36.37
CA SER A 2 -11.09 42.34 -35.31
C SER A 2 -11.10 40.81 -35.29
N VAL A 3 -10.36 40.27 -34.31
CA VAL A 3 -10.05 38.88 -34.00
C VAL A 3 -11.26 38.09 -33.48
N ARG A 4 -12.50 38.48 -33.83
CA ARG A 4 -13.73 38.00 -33.16
C ARG A 4 -14.53 36.93 -33.89
N ASN A 5 -14.02 36.34 -34.97
CA ASN A 5 -14.79 35.37 -35.77
C ASN A 5 -14.26 33.93 -35.74
N ILE A 6 -13.15 33.64 -35.04
CA ILE A 6 -12.62 32.25 -34.94
C ILE A 6 -12.96 31.60 -33.59
N GLU A 7 -13.23 32.39 -32.54
CA GLU A 7 -13.52 31.86 -31.19
C GLU A 7 -14.95 31.28 -31.00
N ARG A 8 -15.88 31.50 -31.94
CA ARG A 8 -17.24 30.94 -31.83
C ARG A 8 -17.40 29.54 -32.40
N ALA A 9 -16.48 29.09 -33.27
CA ALA A 9 -16.55 27.74 -33.85
C ALA A 9 -15.95 26.67 -32.91
N PHE A 10 -15.04 27.05 -32.01
CA PHE A 10 -14.37 26.09 -31.12
C PHE A 10 -15.25 25.70 -29.90
N ASN A 11 -16.09 26.62 -29.41
CA ASN A 11 -16.99 26.35 -28.29
C ASN A 11 -18.29 25.61 -28.68
N ALA A 12 -18.65 25.56 -29.97
CA ALA A 12 -19.84 24.84 -30.42
C ALA A 12 -19.61 23.33 -30.57
N LEU A 13 -18.37 22.88 -30.81
CA LEU A 13 -18.04 21.45 -30.93
C LEU A 13 -17.84 20.76 -29.57
N HIS A 14 -17.47 21.51 -28.52
CA HIS A 14 -17.28 20.96 -27.17
C HIS A 14 -18.57 20.87 -26.36
N SER A 15 -19.68 21.45 -26.85
CA SER A 15 -20.98 21.36 -26.17
C SER A 15 -21.68 20.02 -26.37
N GLN A 16 -21.34 19.25 -27.41
CA GLN A 16 -21.97 17.94 -27.67
C GLN A 16 -21.30 16.78 -26.92
N HIS A 17 -20.06 16.95 -26.46
CA HIS A 17 -19.36 15.89 -25.72
C HIS A 17 -19.66 15.86 -24.21
N ASN A 18 -20.36 16.85 -23.68
CA ASN A 18 -20.69 16.91 -22.25
C ASN A 18 -22.12 16.43 -21.92
N GLU A 19 -22.92 16.05 -22.93
CA GLU A 19 -24.23 15.42 -22.73
C GLU A 19 -24.15 13.89 -22.58
N GLU A 20 -23.06 13.25 -23.00
CA GLU A 20 -22.84 11.80 -22.80
C GLU A 20 -22.49 11.43 -21.35
N ALA A 21 -22.09 12.40 -20.52
CA ALA A 21 -21.80 12.16 -19.09
C ALA A 21 -23.06 11.88 -18.24
N ALA A 22 -24.26 12.08 -18.79
CA ALA A 22 -25.54 11.88 -18.09
C ALA A 22 -26.05 10.42 -18.09
N LEU A 23 -25.32 9.49 -18.73
CA LEU A 23 -25.65 8.05 -18.78
C LEU A 23 -24.51 7.19 -18.20
N ALA A 24 -23.81 7.68 -17.16
CA ALA A 24 -22.91 6.81 -16.40
C ALA A 24 -23.73 5.63 -15.83
N ASP A 25 -23.47 4.43 -16.37
CA ASP A 25 -24.13 3.19 -15.97
C ASP A 25 -24.10 3.08 -14.43
N PRO A 26 -25.25 2.89 -13.74
CA PRO A 26 -25.27 2.73 -12.29
C PRO A 26 -24.32 1.63 -11.79
N ALA A 27 -23.95 0.66 -12.63
CA ALA A 27 -22.91 -0.31 -12.33
C ALA A 27 -21.51 0.32 -12.23
N GLN A 28 -21.14 1.21 -13.16
CA GLN A 28 -19.84 1.90 -13.15
C GLN A 28 -19.71 2.88 -11.99
N ALA A 29 -20.79 3.60 -11.65
CA ALA A 29 -20.83 4.47 -10.48
C ALA A 29 -20.63 3.68 -9.17
N ARG A 30 -21.26 2.50 -9.04
CA ARG A 30 -21.05 1.60 -7.88
C ARG A 30 -19.62 1.09 -7.80
N VAL A 31 -19.01 0.74 -8.92
CA VAL A 31 -17.59 0.30 -8.98
C VAL A 31 -16.66 1.43 -8.56
N GLN A 32 -16.87 2.65 -9.07
CA GLN A 32 -16.07 3.82 -8.69
C GLN A 32 -16.25 4.15 -7.20
N GLN A 33 -17.48 4.14 -6.68
CA GLN A 33 -17.75 4.35 -5.26
C GLN A 33 -17.07 3.30 -4.38
N ALA A 34 -17.14 2.02 -4.75
CA ALA A 34 -16.48 0.94 -4.04
C ALA A 34 -14.95 1.05 -4.08
N GLN A 35 -14.37 1.49 -5.21
CA GLN A 35 -12.94 1.75 -5.32
C GLN A 35 -12.50 2.92 -4.44
N THR A 36 -13.26 4.02 -4.43
CA THR A 36 -12.96 5.18 -3.58
C THR A 36 -13.05 4.84 -2.09
N GLU A 37 -13.95 3.94 -1.71
CA GLU A 37 -14.07 3.49 -0.32
C GLU A 37 -12.93 2.54 0.08
N ALA A 38 -12.57 1.59 -0.78
CA ALA A 38 -11.40 0.74 -0.55
C ALA A 38 -10.10 1.56 -0.41
N ASP A 39 -9.95 2.62 -1.21
CA ASP A 39 -8.80 3.53 -1.13
C ASP A 39 -8.81 4.37 0.16
N ARG A 40 -9.99 4.77 0.66
CA ARG A 40 -10.13 5.38 1.99
C ARG A 40 -9.69 4.44 3.10
N LEU A 41 -10.14 3.18 3.09
CA LEU A 41 -9.78 2.18 4.10
C LEU A 41 -8.27 1.88 4.11
N ARG A 42 -7.61 2.00 2.95
CA ARG A 42 -6.15 1.88 2.82
C ARG A 42 -5.39 3.08 3.38
N SER A 43 -5.96 4.29 3.32
CA SER A 43 -5.37 5.50 3.90
C SER A 43 -5.73 5.60 5.38
N LEU A 44 -4.80 5.27 6.28
CA LEU A 44 -4.96 5.30 7.74
C LEU A 44 -5.26 6.73 8.30
N SER A 45 -6.43 7.29 8.00
CA SER A 45 -6.89 8.62 8.42
C SER A 45 -7.77 8.52 9.68
N THR A 46 -7.54 9.44 10.61
CA THR A 46 -7.77 9.41 12.07
C THR A 46 -9.21 9.22 12.60
N SER A 47 -10.24 9.04 11.77
CA SER A 47 -11.61 8.78 12.26
C SER A 47 -12.25 7.58 11.56
N MET A 48 -11.75 6.38 11.88
CA MET A 48 -12.39 5.13 11.46
C MET A 48 -13.32 4.61 12.55
N THR A 49 -14.52 4.19 12.16
CA THR A 49 -15.44 3.45 13.03
C THR A 49 -14.93 2.02 13.26
N THR A 50 -15.48 1.31 14.25
CA THR A 50 -15.12 -0.11 14.45
C THR A 50 -15.46 -0.98 13.24
N ALA A 51 -16.52 -0.64 12.50
CA ALA A 51 -16.88 -1.34 11.27
C ALA A 51 -15.82 -1.14 10.19
N ASP A 52 -15.35 0.09 9.99
CA ASP A 52 -14.30 0.40 9.01
C ASP A 52 -13.00 -0.35 9.34
N VAL A 53 -12.69 -0.53 10.62
CA VAL A 53 -11.52 -1.31 11.04
C VAL A 53 -11.68 -2.80 10.72
N ILE A 54 -12.88 -3.36 10.92
CA ILE A 54 -13.21 -4.74 10.54
C ILE A 54 -13.05 -4.91 9.02
N GLU A 55 -13.63 -4.02 8.23
CA GLU A 55 -13.54 -4.04 6.77
C GLU A 55 -12.09 -3.93 6.29
N ARG A 56 -11.31 -3.00 6.87
CA ARG A 56 -9.89 -2.86 6.56
C ARG A 56 -9.09 -4.13 6.86
N ILE A 57 -9.35 -4.78 8.00
CA ILE A 57 -8.69 -6.04 8.36
C ILE A 57 -9.00 -7.12 7.31
N LEU A 58 -10.28 -7.24 6.92
CA LEU A 58 -10.70 -8.22 5.91
C LEU A 58 -10.11 -7.91 4.52
N LEU A 59 -10.03 -6.64 4.15
CA LEU A 59 -9.42 -6.20 2.90
C LEU A 59 -7.95 -6.60 2.81
N HIS A 60 -7.16 -6.30 3.85
CA HIS A 60 -5.74 -6.67 3.87
C HIS A 60 -5.52 -8.17 4.03
N TYR A 61 -6.44 -8.88 4.67
CA TYR A 61 -6.41 -10.34 4.72
C TYR A 61 -6.60 -10.95 3.33
N ALA A 62 -7.53 -10.41 2.52
CA ALA A 62 -7.71 -10.83 1.14
C ALA A 62 -6.49 -10.54 0.26
N GLU A 63 -5.80 -9.41 0.53
CA GLU A 63 -4.54 -9.04 -0.13
C GLU A 63 -3.32 -9.82 0.39
N ARG A 64 -3.49 -10.67 1.42
CA ARG A 64 -2.41 -11.36 2.16
C ARG A 64 -1.36 -10.42 2.75
N ASP A 65 -1.72 -9.17 3.00
CA ASP A 65 -0.82 -8.17 3.60
C ASP A 65 -1.01 -8.14 5.12
N TYR A 66 -0.35 -9.08 5.80
CA TYR A 66 -0.41 -9.19 7.26
C TYR A 66 0.23 -8.01 7.99
N PHE A 67 1.18 -7.31 7.35
CA PHE A 67 1.82 -6.14 7.93
C PHE A 67 0.83 -4.98 8.05
N ARG A 68 0.14 -4.65 6.96
CA ARG A 68 -0.88 -3.60 6.97
C ARG A 68 -2.11 -3.96 7.78
N LEU A 69 -2.49 -5.24 7.78
CA LEU A 69 -3.58 -5.75 8.62
C LEU A 69 -3.36 -5.42 10.10
N LEU A 70 -2.13 -5.61 10.60
CA LEU A 70 -1.74 -5.28 11.98
C LEU A 70 -1.30 -3.83 12.19
N GLU A 71 -1.45 -2.96 11.19
CA GLU A 71 -0.94 -1.58 11.21
C GLU A 71 0.56 -1.49 11.53
N LEU A 72 1.34 -2.46 11.04
CA LEU A 72 2.80 -2.50 11.16
C LEU A 72 3.45 -1.85 9.93
N PRO A 73 4.67 -1.30 10.09
CA PRO A 73 5.42 -0.80 8.94
C PRO A 73 5.64 -1.94 7.94
N ALA A 74 5.32 -1.68 6.68
CA ALA A 74 5.59 -2.61 5.61
C ALA A 74 7.11 -2.80 5.46
N PRO A 75 7.57 -4.01 5.11
CA PRO A 75 8.98 -4.23 4.81
C PRO A 75 9.39 -3.43 3.57
N GLU A 76 10.52 -2.74 3.68
CA GLU A 76 11.07 -1.95 2.60
C GLU A 76 12.26 -2.67 1.98
N ALA A 77 12.34 -2.58 0.65
CA ALA A 77 13.44 -3.06 -0.15
C ALA A 77 14.45 -1.93 -0.34
N ASP A 78 15.67 -2.15 0.13
CA ASP A 78 16.78 -1.24 -0.15
C ASP A 78 17.14 -1.26 -1.65
N VAL A 79 17.82 -0.24 -2.15
CA VAL A 79 18.36 -0.18 -3.52
C VAL A 79 19.33 -1.32 -3.83
N LEU A 80 19.92 -1.93 -2.79
CA LEU A 80 20.77 -3.10 -2.89
C LEU A 80 19.99 -4.43 -2.94
N GLY A 81 18.67 -4.39 -2.80
CA GLY A 81 17.81 -5.60 -2.78
C GLY A 81 17.73 -6.29 -1.41
N ASN A 82 18.27 -5.67 -0.36
CA ASN A 82 18.16 -6.19 0.99
C ASN A 82 16.77 -5.85 1.57
N VAL A 83 16.16 -6.82 2.25
CA VAL A 83 14.92 -6.57 3.00
C VAL A 83 15.27 -5.97 4.36
N THR A 84 14.68 -4.82 4.65
CA THR A 84 14.72 -4.24 5.99
C THR A 84 13.30 -4.19 6.54
N TRP A 85 13.10 -4.86 7.68
CA TRP A 85 11.87 -4.75 8.43
C TRP A 85 12.20 -4.36 9.86
N GLN A 86 11.66 -3.20 10.28
CA GLN A 86 11.90 -2.66 11.62
C GLN A 86 10.97 -3.26 12.67
N GLY A 87 9.94 -3.99 12.25
CA GLY A 87 8.96 -4.57 13.15
C GLY A 87 9.55 -5.68 14.02
N THR A 88 9.26 -5.63 15.31
CA THR A 88 9.67 -6.66 16.28
C THR A 88 8.52 -7.59 16.64
N ALA A 89 8.82 -8.80 17.11
CA ALA A 89 7.79 -9.73 17.61
C ALA A 89 6.95 -9.13 18.77
N LEU A 90 7.54 -8.19 19.52
CA LEU A 90 6.85 -7.45 20.58
C LEU A 90 5.79 -6.51 19.99
N GLU A 91 6.12 -5.78 18.93
CA GLU A 91 5.19 -4.86 18.25
C GLU A 91 4.05 -5.62 17.58
N VAL A 92 4.34 -6.76 16.94
CA VAL A 92 3.33 -7.68 16.39
C VAL A 92 2.32 -8.08 17.48
N SER A 93 2.83 -8.50 18.64
CA SER A 93 1.97 -8.90 19.77
C SER A 93 1.17 -7.74 20.36
N LYS A 94 1.76 -6.54 20.40
CA LYS A 94 1.09 -5.32 20.88
C LYS A 94 -0.04 -4.89 19.94
N ALA A 95 0.23 -4.88 18.63
CA ALA A 95 -0.76 -4.57 17.61
C ALA A 95 -1.94 -5.56 17.63
N TYR A 96 -1.64 -6.86 17.66
CA TYR A 96 -2.64 -7.91 17.77
C TYR A 96 -3.56 -7.71 18.98
N ARG A 97 -3.01 -7.47 20.18
CA ARG A 97 -3.81 -7.26 21.39
C ARG A 97 -4.74 -6.05 21.27
N ARG A 98 -4.24 -4.93 20.74
CA ARG A 98 -5.03 -3.70 20.56
C ARG A 98 -6.21 -3.95 19.61
N LEU A 99 -5.95 -4.55 18.46
CA LEU A 99 -6.97 -4.79 17.44
C LEU A 99 -7.97 -5.86 17.88
N SER A 100 -7.52 -6.91 18.57
CA SER A 100 -8.37 -7.98 19.09
C SER A 100 -9.45 -7.48 20.03
N VAL A 101 -9.13 -6.54 20.92
CA VAL A 101 -10.11 -5.93 21.83
C VAL A 101 -11.11 -5.07 21.07
N LEU A 102 -10.64 -4.37 20.03
CA LEU A 102 -11.47 -3.48 19.22
C LEU A 102 -12.50 -4.24 18.39
N VAL A 103 -12.10 -5.35 17.75
CA VAL A 103 -12.96 -6.12 16.83
C VAL A 103 -13.57 -7.39 17.45
N HIS A 104 -13.48 -7.56 18.77
CA HIS A 104 -13.94 -8.77 19.44
C HIS A 104 -15.42 -9.08 19.12
N PRO A 105 -15.79 -10.33 18.78
CA PRO A 105 -17.15 -10.68 18.36
C PRO A 105 -18.22 -10.51 19.45
N ASP A 106 -17.82 -10.56 20.72
CA ASP A 106 -18.72 -10.27 21.87
C ASP A 106 -19.22 -8.81 21.87
N LYS A 107 -18.35 -7.86 21.50
CA LYS A 107 -18.68 -6.42 21.48
C LYS A 107 -19.27 -5.99 20.14
N ASN A 108 -18.91 -6.71 19.07
CA ASN A 108 -19.31 -6.41 17.70
C ASN A 108 -20.03 -7.64 17.13
N PRO A 109 -21.35 -7.76 17.36
CA PRO A 109 -22.10 -8.90 16.86
C PRO A 109 -22.13 -8.90 15.34
N GLY A 110 -21.71 -10.00 14.73
CA GLY A 110 -21.70 -10.17 13.28
C GLY A 110 -20.69 -11.20 12.80
N GLU A 111 -20.95 -11.78 11.63
CA GLU A 111 -20.04 -12.71 10.95
C GLU A 111 -18.70 -12.03 10.58
N ASP A 112 -18.74 -10.76 10.19
CA ASP A 112 -17.54 -10.05 9.72
C ASP A 112 -16.55 -9.75 10.85
N ALA A 113 -17.05 -9.44 12.06
CA ALA A 113 -16.21 -9.32 13.25
C ALA A 113 -15.49 -10.63 13.58
N ARG A 114 -16.19 -11.77 13.46
CA ARG A 114 -15.60 -13.10 13.65
C ARG A 114 -14.52 -13.37 12.61
N LYS A 115 -14.80 -13.13 11.33
CA LYS A 115 -13.81 -13.31 10.25
C LYS A 115 -12.59 -12.40 10.44
N ALA A 116 -12.79 -11.16 10.84
CA ALA A 116 -11.69 -10.23 11.11
C ALA A 116 -10.85 -10.69 12.31
N PHE A 117 -11.49 -11.23 13.35
CA PHE A 117 -10.79 -11.80 14.50
C PHE A 117 -9.98 -13.05 14.13
N GLU A 118 -10.54 -13.94 13.31
CA GLU A 118 -9.82 -15.10 12.76
C GLU A 118 -8.63 -14.65 11.88
N ALA A 119 -8.80 -13.63 11.05
CA ALA A 119 -7.73 -13.03 10.25
C ALA A 119 -6.60 -12.42 11.12
N LEU A 120 -6.94 -11.77 12.24
CA LEU A 120 -5.96 -11.26 13.20
C LEU A 120 -5.15 -12.39 13.86
N ASN A 121 -5.81 -13.47 14.24
CA ASN A 121 -5.14 -14.65 14.83
C ASN A 121 -4.14 -15.26 13.85
N GLU A 122 -4.56 -15.42 12.60
CA GLU A 122 -3.70 -15.97 11.55
C GLU A 122 -2.50 -15.05 11.29
N ALA A 123 -2.73 -13.75 11.13
CA ALA A 123 -1.67 -12.76 10.96
C ALA A 123 -0.64 -12.81 12.10
N HIS A 124 -1.10 -12.90 13.36
CA HIS A 124 -0.23 -13.02 14.52
C HIS A 124 0.58 -14.32 14.50
N ARG A 125 -0.06 -15.44 14.18
CA ARG A 125 0.59 -16.76 14.11
C ARG A 125 1.71 -16.78 13.06
N VAL A 126 1.42 -16.28 11.87
CA VAL A 126 2.35 -16.30 10.73
C VAL A 126 3.51 -15.32 10.93
N LEU A 127 3.28 -14.15 11.53
CA LEU A 127 4.34 -13.17 11.79
C LEU A 127 5.19 -13.50 13.03
N LYS A 128 4.65 -14.33 13.94
CA LYS A 128 5.37 -14.80 15.13
C LYS A 128 6.42 -15.87 14.78
N ASP A 129 6.09 -16.76 13.85
CA ASP A 129 7.04 -17.78 13.39
C ASP A 129 8.08 -17.15 12.44
N ALA A 130 9.35 -17.47 12.68
CA ALA A 130 10.48 -16.82 12.02
C ALA A 130 10.60 -17.25 10.55
N ASP A 131 10.35 -18.53 10.26
CA ASP A 131 10.51 -19.10 8.92
C ASP A 131 9.39 -18.61 7.98
N THR A 132 8.15 -18.60 8.48
CA THR A 132 7.01 -18.06 7.73
C THR A 132 7.13 -16.56 7.54
N ARG A 133 7.60 -15.83 8.55
CA ARG A 133 7.87 -14.39 8.43
C ARG A 133 8.92 -14.11 7.36
N ASP A 134 10.03 -14.84 7.34
CA ASP A 134 11.09 -14.63 6.34
C ASP A 134 10.58 -14.90 4.92
N THR A 135 9.74 -15.92 4.75
CA THR A 135 9.09 -16.20 3.47
C THR A 135 8.19 -15.04 3.04
N LEU A 136 7.34 -14.53 3.93
CA LEU A 136 6.50 -13.36 3.64
C LEU A 136 7.31 -12.11 3.29
N LEU A 137 8.42 -11.88 4.00
CA LEU A 137 9.30 -10.75 3.73
C LEU A 137 9.88 -10.81 2.31
N LYS A 138 10.26 -12.01 1.85
CA LYS A 138 10.73 -12.25 0.47
C LYS A 138 9.63 -12.05 -0.56
N GLU A 139 8.43 -12.58 -0.32
CA GLU A 139 7.29 -12.36 -1.22
C GLU A 139 6.93 -10.87 -1.36
N HIS A 140 6.97 -10.13 -0.24
CA HIS A 140 6.77 -8.68 -0.24
C HIS A 140 7.86 -7.94 -1.02
N LEU A 141 9.13 -8.38 -0.91
CA LEU A 141 10.25 -7.85 -1.68
C LEU A 141 10.01 -8.06 -3.18
N ASP A 142 9.68 -9.27 -3.60
CA ASP A 142 9.45 -9.60 -5.00
C ASP A 142 8.31 -8.77 -5.58
N ALA A 143 7.22 -8.61 -4.82
CA ALA A 143 6.12 -7.75 -5.21
C ALA A 143 6.54 -6.26 -5.29
N ALA A 144 7.37 -5.78 -4.36
CA ALA A 144 7.88 -4.41 -4.35
C ALA A 144 8.81 -4.13 -5.55
N LEU A 145 9.72 -5.06 -5.84
CA LEU A 145 10.61 -5.01 -7.00
C LEU A 145 9.82 -5.09 -8.29
N GLY A 146 8.82 -5.98 -8.38
CA GLY A 146 7.89 -6.07 -9.51
C GLY A 146 7.17 -4.75 -9.79
N ARG A 147 6.65 -4.09 -8.75
CA ARG A 147 6.05 -2.75 -8.88
C ARG A 147 7.06 -1.71 -9.35
N ARG A 148 8.30 -1.76 -8.87
CA ARG A 148 9.39 -0.85 -9.26
C ARG A 148 9.77 -1.02 -10.72
N TRP A 149 10.04 -2.24 -11.17
CA TRP A 149 10.31 -2.56 -12.57
C TRP A 149 9.15 -2.17 -13.48
N GLY A 150 7.90 -2.38 -13.04
CA GLY A 150 6.72 -1.94 -13.77
C GLY A 150 6.63 -0.42 -13.95
N ARG A 151 7.03 0.38 -12.94
CA ARG A 151 7.11 1.85 -13.06
C ARG A 151 8.21 2.26 -14.03
N GLU A 152 9.38 1.66 -13.93
CA GLU A 152 10.52 1.94 -14.81
C GLU A 152 10.20 1.61 -16.26
N ALA A 153 9.52 0.49 -16.51
CA ALA A 153 9.09 0.11 -17.85
C ALA A 153 8.09 1.11 -18.47
N ARG A 154 7.32 1.84 -17.65
CA ARG A 154 6.35 2.86 -18.08
C ARG A 154 6.92 4.28 -18.09
N ALA A 155 8.02 4.52 -17.39
CA ALA A 155 8.67 5.82 -17.30
C ALA A 155 9.33 6.21 -18.63
N THR A 156 9.42 7.51 -18.87
CA THR A 156 10.17 8.09 -19.99
C THR A 156 11.68 7.89 -19.81
N LEU A 157 12.48 8.08 -20.87
CA LEU A 157 13.94 7.92 -20.81
C LEU A 157 14.57 8.86 -19.77
N GLU A 158 14.11 10.11 -19.71
CA GLU A 158 14.60 11.11 -18.75
C GLU A 158 14.27 10.70 -17.31
N GLU A 159 13.04 10.26 -17.04
CA GLU A 159 12.63 9.75 -15.74
C GLU A 159 13.43 8.52 -15.32
N ARG A 160 13.69 7.57 -16.23
CA ARG A 160 14.53 6.39 -15.94
C ARG A 160 15.97 6.78 -15.60
N VAL A 161 16.57 7.70 -16.36
CA VAL A 161 17.94 8.17 -16.10
C VAL A 161 18.03 8.86 -14.74
N ALA A 162 17.05 9.71 -14.41
CA ALA A 162 16.98 10.36 -13.10
C ALA A 162 16.80 9.34 -11.96
N LEU A 163 15.90 8.37 -12.11
CA LEU A 163 15.68 7.29 -11.14
C LEU A 163 16.95 6.44 -10.94
N ASN A 164 17.61 6.04 -12.02
CA ASN A 164 18.84 5.24 -11.98
C ASN A 164 20.01 6.02 -11.36
N ALA A 165 20.16 7.31 -11.68
CA ALA A 165 21.20 8.15 -11.10
C ALA A 165 21.00 8.35 -9.59
N ALA A 166 19.77 8.59 -9.14
CA ALA A 166 19.44 8.71 -7.73
C ALA A 166 19.76 7.40 -6.96
N GLN A 167 19.37 6.26 -7.53
CA GLN A 167 19.65 4.95 -6.95
C GLN A 167 21.15 4.64 -6.88
N ALA A 168 21.93 5.04 -7.90
CA ALA A 168 23.38 4.86 -7.89
C ALA A 168 24.05 5.68 -6.77
N GLN A 169 23.56 6.89 -6.50
CA GLN A 169 24.04 7.72 -5.39
C GLN A 169 23.69 7.11 -4.03
N GLU A 170 22.47 6.62 -3.86
CA GLU A 170 22.01 5.96 -2.63
C GLU A 170 22.78 4.67 -2.37
N ALA A 171 22.97 3.82 -3.38
CA ALA A 171 23.75 2.60 -3.28
C ALA A 171 25.22 2.87 -2.93
N ALA A 172 25.81 3.94 -3.49
CA ALA A 172 27.18 4.36 -3.13
C ALA A 172 27.26 4.84 -1.66
N ALA A 173 26.24 5.54 -1.17
CA ALA A 173 26.17 5.99 0.22
C ALA A 173 26.07 4.80 1.20
N LEU A 174 25.24 3.80 0.89
CA LEU A 174 25.07 2.60 1.70
C LEU A 174 26.34 1.75 1.74
N ARG A 175 26.96 1.47 0.57
CA ARG A 175 28.25 0.76 0.51
C ARG A 175 29.34 1.45 1.33
N LYS A 176 29.36 2.80 1.33
CA LYS A 176 30.30 3.58 2.17
C LYS A 176 30.01 3.41 3.66
N GLN A 177 28.74 3.28 4.07
CA GLN A 177 28.37 2.98 5.45
C GLN A 177 28.77 1.55 5.86
N GLU A 178 28.56 0.56 5.00
CA GLU A 178 28.94 -0.84 5.26
C GLU A 178 30.45 -0.99 5.47
N VAL A 179 31.26 -0.40 4.58
CA VAL A 179 32.74 -0.41 4.70
C VAL A 179 33.18 0.27 5.99
N ARG A 180 32.54 1.38 6.36
CA ARG A 180 32.85 2.10 7.61
C ARG A 180 32.46 1.28 8.84
N GLY A 181 31.35 0.54 8.81
CA GLY A 181 30.91 -0.36 9.89
C GLY A 181 31.73 -1.66 10.00
N GLY A 182 32.29 -2.14 8.89
CA GLY A 182 33.20 -3.29 8.86
C GLY A 182 34.56 -3.00 9.50
N LEU A 183 35.05 -1.76 9.39
CA LEU A 183 36.32 -1.34 9.99
C LEU A 183 36.34 -1.38 11.54
N TRP A 184 35.17 -1.28 12.19
CA TRP A 184 35.04 -1.34 13.66
C TRP A 184 34.84 -2.75 14.21
N ARG A 185 34.60 -3.76 13.35
CA ARG A 185 34.27 -5.13 13.76
C ARG A 185 35.48 -6.08 13.87
N LEU A 186 36.69 -5.59 13.62
CA LEU A 186 37.95 -6.35 13.57
C LEU A 186 38.93 -5.99 14.71
N ARG A 187 38.46 -5.56 15.89
CA ARG A 187 39.35 -5.26 17.02
C ARG A 187 38.85 -5.87 18.32
#